data_AF-A0AAD5UTD4-F1
#
_entry.id   AF-A0AAD5UTD4-F1
#
_cell.length_a   1.000
_cell.length_b   1.000
_cell.length_c   1.000
_cell.angle_alpha   90.00
_cell.angle_beta   90.00
_cell.angle_gamma   90.00
#
_symmetry.space_group_name_H-M   'P 1'
#
loop_
_entity.id
_entity.type
_entity.pdbx_description
1 polymer ?
#
loop_
_entity_poly.entity_id
_entity_poly.type
_entity_poly.pdbx_seq_one_letter_code
_entity_poly.pdbx_strand_id
1 'polypeptide(L)'
;MSRADSLAASNASSSSQKSRRHSRLTRAQILKGLDILGPIDIPLPPTLPPSPPASRSPSPVPSSSKRKLPNDSEQSHSKKQRTSSFSEHTRHQSTPSSSSSHPQARSSATLSSRSDPAEDGELREEIPPQRDTNPLVSSNLPVRRPRRGHLSPGQCEELHTKYHNSGRALKYSGDTRLWSTFPHNHSHYRPLVNPPPATSPYHRHGNLFARIELLDALINFAYSIWINGYRGKRNAGWESIGGFLTWTKGKWEHNNSTDEREKAFLGLIFMVEAFIYGRMFALETSRINSANIELHNKLKKEAAASSAGPQLASTPAMLPSPVTNSANSTPTNPSRQDGTPPSGVNGPSATSRNAQPVSARPPPTTQSQSTSQITDLPETLTHLTPAPWLVERSRHTQFVHLAHKSMLASQQYLTLPIMAKHFPRTFARMMYSTLSATDEIEPDVEDEEGELFWPGQLITGEGIGWVCTMGKAMIKEFSRPFGYRGIDGVIPKPAQRAQ
;
A
#
# COMPACT_ATOMS: atom_id res chain seq x y z
N MET A 1 40.31 -58.67 -7.23
CA MET A 1 39.72 -58.55 -5.89
C MET A 1 40.66 -57.71 -5.03
N SER A 2 40.32 -56.44 -4.83
CA SER A 2 41.03 -55.54 -3.91
C SER A 2 40.06 -54.44 -3.52
N ARG A 3 39.74 -54.36 -2.22
CA ARG A 3 38.94 -53.32 -1.60
C ARG A 3 39.83 -52.09 -1.45
N ALA A 4 39.36 -50.94 -1.96
CA ALA A 4 39.91 -49.65 -1.60
C ALA A 4 38.78 -48.82 -0.99
N ASP A 5 38.95 -48.53 0.29
CA ASP A 5 38.20 -47.53 1.03
C ASP A 5 38.38 -46.15 0.37
N SER A 6 37.29 -45.42 0.23
CA SER A 6 37.35 -43.98 -0.05
C SER A 6 36.23 -43.25 0.67
N LEU A 7 36.70 -42.43 1.60
CA LEU A 7 35.99 -41.59 2.54
C LEU A 7 35.11 -40.57 1.79
N ALA A 8 33.81 -40.57 2.06
CA ALA A 8 32.93 -39.48 1.68
C ALA A 8 33.13 -38.32 2.67
N ALA A 9 33.81 -37.28 2.22
CA ALA A 9 33.92 -36.01 2.92
C ALA A 9 32.57 -35.31 2.98
N SER A 10 31.98 -35.27 4.17
CA SER A 10 30.85 -34.42 4.51
C SER A 10 31.28 -32.95 4.53
N ASN A 11 31.21 -32.26 3.39
CA ASN A 11 31.32 -30.80 3.35
C ASN A 11 30.02 -30.17 3.87
N ALA A 12 29.89 -30.17 5.20
CA ALA A 12 28.99 -29.27 5.89
C ALA A 12 29.57 -27.85 5.77
N SER A 13 29.01 -27.04 4.87
CA SER A 13 29.29 -25.60 4.83
C SER A 13 28.67 -24.95 6.07
N SER A 14 29.43 -24.97 7.15
CA SER A 14 29.20 -24.14 8.32
C SER A 14 29.28 -22.68 7.88
N SER A 15 28.13 -22.03 7.78
CA SER A 15 28.05 -20.57 7.70
C SER A 15 28.53 -20.03 9.03
N SER A 16 29.84 -19.82 9.13
CA SER A 16 30.46 -19.04 10.18
C SER A 16 29.83 -17.65 10.16
N GLN A 17 28.92 -17.41 11.11
CA GLN A 17 28.50 -16.08 11.49
C GLN A 17 29.75 -15.36 12.00
N LYS A 18 30.47 -14.70 11.09
CA LYS A 18 31.45 -13.69 11.45
C LYS A 18 30.67 -12.60 12.15
N SER A 19 30.68 -12.65 13.48
CA SER A 19 30.43 -11.51 14.35
C SER A 19 31.22 -10.34 13.80
N ARG A 20 30.52 -9.46 13.05
CA ARG A 20 31.07 -8.20 12.59
C ARG A 20 31.22 -7.36 13.86
N ARG A 21 32.37 -7.49 14.51
CA ARG A 21 32.85 -6.50 15.47
C ARG A 21 32.78 -5.16 14.74
N HIS A 22 31.83 -4.32 15.12
CA HIS A 22 31.68 -2.97 14.61
C HIS A 22 32.99 -2.23 14.90
N SER A 23 33.87 -2.12 13.90
CA SER A 23 35.03 -1.24 14.01
C SER A 23 34.48 0.16 14.21
N ARG A 24 34.84 0.79 15.32
CA ARG A 24 34.53 2.19 15.57
C ARG A 24 34.99 2.98 14.34
N LEU A 25 34.05 3.70 13.71
CA LEU A 25 34.37 4.59 12.59
C LEU A 25 35.48 5.53 13.03
N THR A 26 36.57 5.54 12.27
CA THR A 26 37.70 6.43 12.58
C THR A 26 37.33 7.86 12.23
N ARG A 27 37.90 8.84 12.94
CA ARG A 27 37.68 10.27 12.68
C ARG A 27 37.89 10.62 11.20
N ALA A 28 38.85 9.99 10.54
CA ALA A 28 39.12 10.18 9.12
C ALA A 28 37.97 9.72 8.21
N GLN A 29 37.30 8.60 8.54
CA GLN A 29 36.13 8.13 7.77
C GLN A 29 34.93 9.06 7.93
N ILE A 30 34.76 9.64 9.12
CA ILE A 30 33.72 10.64 9.39
C ILE A 30 34.00 11.93 8.61
N LEU A 31 35.24 12.42 8.65
CA LEU A 31 35.63 13.62 7.90
C LEU A 31 35.48 13.43 6.38
N LYS A 32 35.82 12.26 5.85
CA LYS A 32 35.60 11.93 4.43
C LYS A 32 34.12 11.86 4.05
N GLY A 33 33.26 11.44 4.98
CA GLY A 33 31.80 11.46 4.79
C GLY A 33 31.22 12.88 4.80
N LEU A 34 31.80 13.78 5.61
CA LEU A 34 31.40 15.19 5.66
C LEU A 34 31.85 15.95 4.41
N ASP A 35 32.99 15.59 3.83
CA ASP A 35 33.51 16.20 2.59
C ASP A 35 32.58 15.96 1.38
N ILE A 36 31.83 14.86 1.37
CA ILE A 36 30.81 14.55 0.34
C ILE A 36 29.63 15.53 0.38
N LEU A 37 29.36 16.16 1.54
CA LEU A 37 28.26 17.11 1.70
C LEU A 37 28.58 18.50 1.11
N GLY A 38 29.82 18.73 0.66
CA GLY A 38 30.28 20.01 0.13
C GLY A 38 30.33 21.11 1.20
N PRO A 39 30.90 22.28 0.87
CA PRO A 39 30.80 23.45 1.74
C PRO A 39 29.33 23.83 1.92
N ILE A 40 28.85 23.77 3.16
CA ILE A 40 27.50 24.24 3.50
C ILE A 40 27.54 25.76 3.39
N ASP A 41 26.94 26.29 2.32
CA ASP A 41 26.86 27.73 2.09
C ASP A 41 26.21 28.43 3.30
N ILE A 42 26.76 29.62 3.57
CA ILE A 42 26.43 30.51 4.69
C ILE A 42 24.90 30.59 4.88
N PRO A 43 24.37 30.38 6.09
CA PRO A 43 22.93 30.46 6.32
C PRO A 43 22.41 31.83 5.85
N LEU A 44 21.32 31.80 5.08
CA LEU A 44 20.68 33.00 4.53
C LEU A 44 20.47 34.04 5.66
N PRO A 45 20.79 35.32 5.41
CA PRO A 45 20.61 36.36 6.42
C PRO A 45 19.14 36.44 6.85
N PRO A 46 18.85 36.65 8.16
CA PRO A 46 17.50 36.62 8.73
C PRO A 46 16.60 37.79 8.28
N THR A 47 17.09 38.67 7.41
CA THR A 47 16.37 39.84 6.91
C THR A 47 15.90 39.60 5.49
N LEU A 48 14.69 39.05 5.37
CA LEU A 48 13.97 39.07 4.10
C LEU A 48 13.70 40.53 3.69
N PRO A 49 13.95 40.92 2.44
CA PRO A 49 13.64 42.27 1.97
C PRO A 49 12.13 42.52 2.08
N PRO A 50 11.71 43.73 2.46
CA PRO A 50 10.29 44.06 2.58
C PRO A 50 9.59 43.94 1.22
N SER A 51 8.47 43.21 1.20
CA SER A 51 7.64 43.01 0.02
C SER A 51 7.20 44.37 -0.58
N PRO A 52 7.17 44.51 -1.92
CA PRO A 52 6.76 45.75 -2.55
C PRO A 52 5.27 46.05 -2.27
N PRO A 53 4.90 47.34 -2.14
CA PRO A 53 3.52 47.73 -1.87
C PRO A 53 2.59 47.35 -3.03
N ALA A 54 1.42 46.84 -2.68
CA ALA A 54 0.35 46.50 -3.61
C ALA A 54 -0.12 47.77 -4.35
N SER A 55 0.36 47.93 -5.58
CA SER A 55 -0.07 49.02 -6.46
C SER A 55 -1.47 48.73 -6.97
N ARG A 56 -2.46 49.42 -6.39
CA ARG A 56 -3.80 49.61 -6.95
C ARG A 56 -3.84 50.98 -7.61
N SER A 57 -4.01 51.03 -8.92
CA SER A 57 -4.54 52.21 -9.62
C SER A 57 -5.58 51.75 -10.64
N PRO A 58 -6.82 52.28 -10.57
CA PRO A 58 -7.82 52.07 -11.60
C PRO A 58 -7.54 53.06 -12.75
N SER A 59 -7.48 52.58 -13.98
CA SER A 59 -7.45 53.46 -15.16
C SER A 59 -8.63 53.21 -16.09
N PRO A 60 -9.11 54.27 -16.76
CA PRO A 60 -10.46 54.36 -17.29
C PRO A 60 -10.53 53.97 -18.77
N VAL A 61 -11.75 53.61 -19.16
CA VAL A 61 -12.16 53.23 -20.52
C VAL A 61 -12.16 54.45 -21.45
N PRO A 62 -11.68 54.31 -22.71
CA PRO A 62 -12.16 55.13 -23.81
C PRO A 62 -12.95 54.30 -24.83
N SER A 63 -14.07 54.88 -25.25
CA SER A 63 -15.05 54.38 -26.21
C SER A 63 -14.64 54.63 -27.67
N SER A 64 -15.03 53.66 -28.52
CA SER A 64 -15.41 53.75 -29.95
C SER A 64 -14.40 54.23 -31.00
N SER A 65 -14.07 53.38 -31.99
CA SER A 65 -14.72 53.36 -33.32
C SER A 65 -13.97 52.49 -34.36
N LYS A 66 -14.70 51.52 -34.94
CA LYS A 66 -14.63 50.92 -36.29
C LYS A 66 -13.27 50.62 -36.98
N ARG A 67 -12.96 49.32 -37.17
CA ARG A 67 -13.09 48.61 -38.47
C ARG A 67 -12.67 47.11 -38.42
N LYS A 68 -13.60 46.27 -38.90
CA LYS A 68 -13.54 44.93 -39.51
C LYS A 68 -12.17 44.23 -39.68
N LEU A 69 -12.08 42.96 -39.24
CA LEU A 69 -12.01 41.70 -40.04
C LEU A 69 -11.76 40.49 -39.10
N PRO A 70 -12.07 39.24 -39.50
CA PRO A 70 -12.73 38.23 -38.66
C PRO A 70 -11.84 37.05 -38.21
N ASN A 71 -12.35 36.35 -37.17
CA ASN A 71 -12.29 34.90 -36.83
C ASN A 71 -10.94 34.15 -36.89
N ASP A 72 -10.55 33.29 -35.94
CA ASP A 72 -11.29 32.52 -34.94
C ASP A 72 -10.45 32.36 -33.65
N SER A 73 -11.05 32.74 -32.52
CA SER A 73 -10.79 32.22 -31.17
C SER A 73 -11.75 31.01 -30.96
N GLU A 74 -11.65 30.07 -30.01
CA GLU A 74 -11.26 30.09 -28.59
C GLU A 74 -11.48 28.63 -28.09
N GLN A 75 -10.66 27.98 -27.26
CA GLN A 75 -10.60 28.09 -25.79
C GLN A 75 -11.98 28.35 -25.14
N SER A 76 -12.56 27.53 -24.27
CA SER A 76 -12.07 27.30 -22.91
C SER A 76 -13.18 26.71 -22.02
N HIS A 77 -12.72 26.16 -20.91
CA HIS A 77 -13.38 25.71 -19.67
C HIS A 77 -14.74 26.30 -19.25
N SER A 78 -15.55 25.43 -18.65
CA SER A 78 -16.54 25.82 -17.63
C SER A 78 -16.60 24.84 -16.46
N LYS A 79 -16.30 25.38 -15.27
CA LYS A 79 -16.64 24.85 -13.93
C LYS A 79 -18.16 24.82 -13.73
N LYS A 80 -18.65 23.88 -12.91
CA LYS A 80 -19.82 23.92 -11.98
C LYS A 80 -20.04 22.48 -11.45
N GLN A 81 -20.72 22.14 -10.35
CA GLN A 81 -21.14 22.78 -9.11
C GLN A 81 -21.64 21.62 -8.22
N ARG A 82 -21.42 21.71 -6.90
CA ARG A 82 -21.79 20.69 -5.90
C ARG A 82 -23.24 20.90 -5.47
N THR A 83 -24.09 19.87 -5.56
CA THR A 83 -25.39 19.81 -4.86
C THR A 83 -25.62 18.43 -4.26
N SER A 84 -25.94 18.43 -2.97
CA SER A 84 -26.43 17.34 -2.13
C SER A 84 -27.93 17.09 -2.36
N SER A 85 -28.40 15.84 -2.21
CA SER A 85 -29.56 15.46 -1.35
C SER A 85 -30.14 14.08 -1.69
N PHE A 86 -30.25 13.25 -0.64
CA PHE A 86 -31.30 12.26 -0.32
C PHE A 86 -31.76 11.21 -1.36
N SER A 87 -31.64 9.92 -1.00
CA SER A 87 -32.80 9.14 -0.51
C SER A 87 -32.39 7.75 -0.03
N GLU A 88 -32.83 7.46 1.18
CA GLU A 88 -32.73 6.22 1.94
C GLU A 88 -33.98 5.39 1.60
N HIS A 89 -33.81 4.19 1.02
CA HIS A 89 -34.92 3.26 0.82
C HIS A 89 -34.76 1.98 1.64
N THR A 90 -35.68 1.92 2.58
CA THR A 90 -36.18 0.86 3.42
C THR A 90 -36.20 -0.54 2.79
N ARG A 91 -35.73 -1.48 3.61
CA ARG A 91 -36.00 -2.92 3.58
C ARG A 91 -37.47 -3.24 3.30
N HIS A 92 -37.71 -4.18 2.41
CA HIS A 92 -38.80 -5.15 2.57
C HIS A 92 -38.29 -6.58 2.40
N GLN A 93 -38.53 -7.36 3.46
CA GLN A 93 -38.52 -8.81 3.48
C GLN A 93 -39.53 -9.39 2.49
N SER A 94 -39.14 -10.44 1.77
CA SER A 94 -40.00 -11.61 1.53
C SER A 94 -39.17 -12.78 0.99
N THR A 95 -39.18 -13.86 1.76
CA THR A 95 -38.93 -15.26 1.36
C THR A 95 -40.31 -15.96 1.30
N PRO A 96 -40.43 -17.27 0.98
CA PRO A 96 -39.82 -18.09 -0.08
C PRO A 96 -40.87 -18.95 -0.83
N SER A 97 -40.57 -19.45 -2.05
CA SER A 97 -41.16 -20.70 -2.62
C SER A 97 -40.40 -21.07 -3.90
N SER A 98 -39.61 -22.15 -3.91
CA SER A 98 -39.96 -23.53 -4.32
C SER A 98 -39.98 -23.76 -5.85
N SER A 99 -38.96 -24.50 -6.29
CA SER A 99 -39.00 -25.59 -7.29
C SER A 99 -39.89 -25.45 -8.54
N SER A 100 -39.27 -25.45 -9.72
CA SER A 100 -39.55 -26.48 -10.73
C SER A 100 -38.50 -26.48 -11.84
N SER A 101 -38.37 -27.66 -12.41
CA SER A 101 -37.33 -28.14 -13.31
C SER A 101 -37.78 -28.11 -14.77
N HIS A 102 -36.86 -27.73 -15.64
CA HIS A 102 -36.60 -28.36 -16.96
C HIS A 102 -37.56 -28.05 -18.15
N PRO A 103 -37.17 -28.36 -19.40
CA PRO A 103 -36.75 -27.36 -20.38
C PRO A 103 -37.58 -27.39 -21.68
N GLN A 104 -37.45 -26.39 -22.56
CA GLN A 104 -37.41 -26.62 -24.02
C GLN A 104 -37.13 -25.36 -24.85
N ALA A 105 -36.47 -25.62 -25.97
CA ALA A 105 -36.04 -24.70 -27.01
C ALA A 105 -37.21 -24.15 -27.86
N ARG A 106 -37.00 -22.98 -28.49
CA ARG A 106 -37.01 -22.76 -29.96
C ARG A 106 -37.09 -21.27 -30.34
N SER A 107 -36.38 -20.94 -31.42
CA SER A 107 -36.63 -19.88 -32.45
C SER A 107 -36.72 -18.42 -32.00
N SER A 108 -35.83 -17.51 -32.44
CA SER A 108 -35.72 -16.98 -33.82
C SER A 108 -37.03 -16.36 -34.34
N ALA A 109 -37.27 -15.07 -34.05
CA ALA A 109 -38.09 -14.22 -34.92
C ALA A 109 -37.81 -12.73 -34.69
N THR A 110 -37.57 -12.10 -35.83
CA THR A 110 -37.47 -10.70 -36.24
C THR A 110 -38.61 -9.76 -35.85
N LEU A 111 -38.25 -8.47 -35.75
CA LEU A 111 -39.00 -7.26 -36.14
C LEU A 111 -40.36 -6.97 -35.48
N SER A 112 -40.40 -5.90 -34.68
CA SER A 112 -41.47 -4.89 -34.78
C SER A 112 -41.07 -3.57 -34.14
N SER A 113 -40.87 -2.60 -35.01
CA SER A 113 -40.90 -1.16 -34.75
C SER A 113 -42.28 -0.75 -34.25
N ARG A 114 -42.34 -0.07 -33.11
CA ARG A 114 -43.44 0.82 -32.76
C ARG A 114 -42.88 2.19 -32.39
N SER A 115 -43.09 3.11 -33.31
CA SER A 115 -42.90 4.54 -33.18
C SER A 115 -44.07 5.14 -32.41
N ASP A 116 -43.81 5.72 -31.24
CA ASP A 116 -44.74 6.64 -30.59
C ASP A 116 -44.60 8.04 -31.21
N PRO A 117 -45.71 8.78 -31.39
CA PRO A 117 -45.67 10.16 -31.86
C PRO A 117 -45.23 11.10 -30.74
N ALA A 118 -44.32 12.00 -31.10
CA ALA A 118 -43.73 13.01 -30.24
C ALA A 118 -44.75 14.09 -29.82
N GLU A 119 -44.73 14.47 -28.54
CA GLU A 119 -45.35 15.70 -28.07
C GLU A 119 -44.41 16.41 -27.07
N ASP A 120 -44.12 17.66 -27.42
CA ASP A 120 -43.59 18.78 -26.63
C ASP A 120 -42.14 18.79 -26.09
N GLY A 121 -41.31 19.58 -26.77
CA GLY A 121 -40.87 20.83 -26.14
C GLY A 121 -39.54 20.88 -25.37
N GLU A 122 -38.70 19.85 -25.36
CA GLU A 122 -37.34 19.97 -24.80
C GLU A 122 -36.27 19.92 -25.90
N LEU A 123 -35.40 20.95 -25.94
CA LEU A 123 -34.20 21.01 -26.78
C LEU A 123 -33.27 19.85 -26.40
N ARG A 124 -33.48 18.71 -27.04
CA ARG A 124 -32.61 17.54 -26.98
C ARG A 124 -31.25 17.95 -27.55
N GLU A 125 -30.25 18.09 -26.69
CA GLU A 125 -28.86 18.17 -27.11
C GLU A 125 -28.56 16.92 -27.95
N GLU A 126 -28.41 17.13 -29.25
CA GLU A 126 -28.17 16.11 -30.24
C GLU A 126 -26.77 15.53 -30.01
N ILE A 127 -26.71 14.47 -29.19
CA ILE A 127 -25.52 13.63 -29.06
C ILE A 127 -25.27 13.07 -30.48
N PRO A 128 -24.13 13.39 -31.12
CA PRO A 128 -23.86 12.92 -32.47
C PRO A 128 -23.96 11.39 -32.49
N PRO A 129 -24.52 10.79 -33.56
CA PRO A 129 -24.66 9.35 -33.66
C PRO A 129 -23.30 8.73 -33.39
N GLN A 130 -23.18 8.01 -32.27
CA GLN A 130 -22.02 7.20 -31.96
C GLN A 130 -21.88 6.23 -33.12
N ARG A 131 -20.96 6.55 -34.05
CA ARG A 131 -20.50 5.61 -35.06
C ARG A 131 -20.20 4.32 -34.34
N ASP A 132 -20.80 3.22 -34.78
CA ASP A 132 -20.60 1.88 -34.27
C ASP A 132 -19.13 1.65 -33.93
N THR A 133 -18.80 1.86 -32.66
CA THR A 133 -17.46 1.70 -32.15
C THR A 133 -17.21 0.21 -32.15
N ASN A 134 -16.44 -0.22 -33.15
CA ASN A 134 -15.72 -1.47 -33.27
C ASN A 134 -15.89 -2.41 -32.05
N PRO A 135 -16.65 -3.52 -32.14
CA PRO A 135 -16.99 -4.39 -31.00
C PRO A 135 -15.76 -5.01 -30.28
N LEU A 136 -14.56 -4.87 -30.85
CA LEU A 136 -13.29 -5.27 -30.25
C LEU A 136 -12.93 -4.48 -28.97
N VAL A 137 -13.45 -3.26 -28.76
CA VAL A 137 -13.13 -2.46 -27.55
C VAL A 137 -13.87 -2.98 -26.32
N SER A 138 -15.04 -3.61 -26.49
CA SER A 138 -15.86 -4.09 -25.37
C SER A 138 -15.23 -5.26 -24.60
N SER A 139 -14.23 -5.95 -25.17
CA SER A 139 -13.58 -7.11 -24.55
C SER A 139 -12.57 -6.75 -23.44
N ASN A 140 -12.13 -5.50 -23.34
CA ASN A 140 -11.03 -5.13 -22.45
C ASN A 140 -11.47 -4.35 -21.21
N LEU A 141 -12.77 -4.14 -21.02
CA LEU A 141 -13.27 -3.51 -19.81
C LEU A 141 -13.18 -4.50 -18.63
N PRO A 142 -12.62 -4.10 -17.48
CA PRO A 142 -12.56 -4.96 -16.31
C PRO A 142 -13.97 -5.29 -15.81
N VAL A 143 -14.16 -6.54 -15.38
CA VAL A 143 -15.38 -6.99 -14.71
C VAL A 143 -15.39 -6.42 -13.30
N ARG A 144 -16.39 -5.58 -13.02
CA ARG A 144 -16.60 -5.05 -11.68
C ARG A 144 -17.24 -6.11 -10.80
N ARG A 145 -16.50 -6.59 -9.79
CA ARG A 145 -17.03 -7.55 -8.82
C ARG A 145 -17.52 -6.82 -7.57
N PRO A 146 -18.51 -7.38 -6.85
CA PRO A 146 -18.86 -6.87 -5.53
C PRO A 146 -17.62 -6.87 -4.62
N ARG A 147 -17.46 -5.78 -3.86
CA ARG A 147 -16.38 -5.64 -2.89
C ARG A 147 -16.50 -6.75 -1.83
N ARG A 148 -15.41 -7.49 -1.62
CA ARG A 148 -15.24 -8.55 -0.62
C ARG A 148 -15.29 -8.00 0.81
N GLY A 149 -14.84 -6.77 1.01
CA GLY A 149 -14.71 -6.18 2.34
C GLY A 149 -13.56 -6.79 3.14
N HIS A 150 -13.71 -6.83 4.47
CA HIS A 150 -12.63 -7.29 5.35
C HIS A 150 -12.47 -8.82 5.32
N LEU A 151 -11.25 -9.28 5.05
CA LEU A 151 -10.89 -10.68 5.22
C LEU A 151 -10.90 -11.08 6.69
N SER A 152 -11.52 -12.22 6.98
CA SER A 152 -11.42 -12.85 8.29
C SER A 152 -9.98 -13.32 8.56
N PRO A 153 -9.54 -13.41 9.83
CA PRO A 153 -8.21 -13.91 10.17
C PRO A 153 -7.89 -15.30 9.61
N GLY A 154 -8.90 -16.18 9.51
CA GLY A 154 -8.77 -17.53 8.94
C GLY A 154 -8.51 -17.50 7.43
N GLN A 155 -9.24 -16.66 6.69
CA GLN A 155 -9.00 -16.45 5.25
C GLN A 155 -7.60 -15.91 4.98
N CYS A 156 -7.11 -14.96 5.79
CA CYS A 156 -5.74 -14.47 5.65
C CYS A 156 -4.69 -15.59 5.84
N GLU A 157 -4.92 -16.51 6.77
CA GLU A 157 -4.01 -17.63 7.03
C GLU A 157 -4.03 -18.67 5.91
N GLU A 158 -5.21 -18.97 5.38
CA GLU A 158 -5.39 -19.83 4.21
C GLU A 158 -4.67 -19.25 2.99
N LEU A 159 -4.89 -17.96 2.70
CA LEU A 159 -4.25 -17.27 1.57
C LEU A 159 -2.72 -17.20 1.75
N HIS A 160 -2.24 -16.86 2.95
CA HIS A 160 -0.81 -16.90 3.25
C HIS A 160 -0.24 -18.29 2.94
N THR A 161 -0.86 -19.35 3.45
CA THR A 161 -0.39 -20.73 3.27
C THR A 161 -0.42 -21.14 1.80
N LYS A 162 -1.51 -20.84 1.09
CA LYS A 162 -1.68 -21.10 -0.34
C LYS A 162 -0.54 -20.47 -1.14
N TYR A 163 -0.37 -19.15 -1.05
CA TYR A 163 0.63 -18.44 -1.86
C TYR A 163 2.06 -18.71 -1.41
N HIS A 164 2.30 -18.92 -0.12
CA HIS A 164 3.62 -19.35 0.35
C HIS A 164 4.01 -20.70 -0.25
N ASN A 165 3.09 -21.67 -0.25
CA ASN A 165 3.33 -23.01 -0.83
C ASN A 165 3.50 -22.94 -2.36
N SER A 166 2.67 -22.16 -3.05
CA SER A 166 2.83 -21.91 -4.49
C SER A 166 4.18 -21.29 -4.80
N GLY A 167 4.62 -20.29 -4.02
CA GLY A 167 5.94 -19.67 -4.15
C GLY A 167 7.08 -20.67 -3.99
N ARG A 168 6.98 -21.60 -3.03
CA ARG A 168 7.98 -22.67 -2.85
C ARG A 168 8.04 -23.63 -4.02
N ALA A 169 6.88 -24.06 -4.53
CA ALA A 169 6.80 -24.97 -5.67
C ALA A 169 7.36 -24.33 -6.94
N LEU A 170 6.95 -23.09 -7.24
CA LEU A 170 7.41 -22.32 -8.39
C LEU A 170 8.90 -22.01 -8.31
N LYS A 171 9.43 -21.64 -7.14
CA LYS A 171 10.86 -21.41 -6.94
C LYS A 171 11.68 -22.66 -7.27
N TYR A 172 11.29 -23.81 -6.72
CA TYR A 172 11.95 -25.09 -6.99
C TYR A 172 11.89 -25.47 -8.47
N SER A 173 10.71 -25.32 -9.08
CA SER A 173 10.50 -25.58 -10.51
C SER A 173 11.37 -24.68 -11.37
N GLY A 174 11.39 -23.37 -11.10
CA GLY A 174 12.15 -22.40 -11.85
C GLY A 174 13.65 -22.66 -11.80
N ASP A 175 14.21 -22.94 -10.63
CA ASP A 175 15.63 -23.28 -10.49
C ASP A 175 15.97 -24.59 -11.22
N THR A 176 15.14 -25.63 -11.06
CA THR A 176 15.34 -26.94 -11.69
C THR A 176 15.27 -26.85 -13.21
N ARG A 177 14.27 -26.12 -13.73
CA ARG A 177 14.10 -25.89 -15.16
C ARG A 177 15.25 -25.07 -15.72
N LEU A 178 15.70 -24.03 -15.03
CA LEU A 178 16.84 -23.22 -15.45
C LEU A 178 18.09 -24.08 -15.64
N TRP A 179 18.43 -24.91 -14.67
CA TRP A 179 19.62 -25.78 -14.75
C TRP A 179 19.53 -26.82 -15.86
N SER A 180 18.33 -27.29 -16.18
CA SER A 180 18.11 -28.20 -17.31
C SER A 180 18.27 -27.56 -18.68
N THR A 181 18.32 -26.23 -18.75
CA THR A 181 18.48 -25.50 -20.03
C THR A 181 19.94 -25.20 -20.37
N PHE A 182 20.88 -25.48 -19.46
CA PHE A 182 22.28 -25.27 -19.74
C PHE A 182 22.83 -26.32 -20.72
N PRO A 183 23.90 -26.00 -21.47
CA PRO A 183 24.62 -26.98 -22.28
C PRO A 183 25.12 -28.16 -21.43
N HIS A 184 25.18 -29.36 -22.00
CA HIS A 184 25.58 -30.59 -21.28
C HIS A 184 26.98 -30.53 -20.67
N ASN A 185 27.88 -29.72 -21.25
CA ASN A 185 29.24 -29.49 -20.75
C ASN A 185 29.32 -28.42 -19.65
N HIS A 186 28.21 -27.77 -19.30
CA HIS A 186 28.18 -26.74 -18.27
C HIS A 186 28.14 -27.38 -16.87
N SER A 187 28.94 -26.87 -15.93
CA SER A 187 29.07 -27.42 -14.56
C SER A 187 27.73 -27.46 -13.78
N HIS A 188 26.84 -26.52 -14.08
CA HIS A 188 25.51 -26.43 -13.47
C HIS A 188 24.41 -27.16 -14.24
N TYR A 189 24.71 -27.86 -15.35
CA TYR A 189 23.70 -28.63 -16.07
C TYR A 189 23.13 -29.74 -15.19
N ARG A 190 21.80 -29.79 -15.08
CA ARG A 190 21.08 -30.83 -14.35
C ARG A 190 19.88 -31.27 -15.18
N PRO A 191 19.88 -32.47 -15.79
CA PRO A 191 18.76 -32.92 -16.61
C PRO A 191 17.51 -33.12 -15.76
N LEU A 192 16.34 -32.89 -16.36
CA LEU A 192 15.06 -33.22 -15.74
C LEU A 192 14.89 -34.73 -15.67
N VAL A 193 14.32 -35.22 -14.58
CA VAL A 193 13.97 -36.65 -14.44
C VAL A 193 12.98 -37.08 -15.52
N ASN A 194 11.97 -36.25 -15.76
CA ASN A 194 10.96 -36.44 -16.79
C ASN A 194 10.93 -35.19 -17.68
N PRO A 195 11.78 -35.09 -18.71
CA PRO A 195 11.83 -33.91 -19.55
C PRO A 195 10.52 -33.77 -20.36
N PRO A 196 10.02 -32.53 -20.57
CA PRO A 196 8.86 -32.32 -21.43
C PRO A 196 9.20 -32.76 -22.87
N PRO A 197 8.21 -33.26 -23.64
CA PRO A 197 8.41 -33.63 -25.04
C PRO A 197 8.99 -32.48 -25.86
N ALA A 198 9.82 -32.77 -26.86
CA ALA A 198 10.48 -31.74 -27.69
C ALA A 198 9.50 -30.80 -28.42
N THR A 199 8.28 -31.27 -28.68
CA THR A 199 7.19 -30.50 -29.29
C THR A 199 6.48 -29.57 -28.29
N SER A 200 6.64 -29.79 -26.98
CA SER A 200 5.99 -29.01 -25.94
C SER A 200 6.59 -27.60 -25.85
N PRO A 201 5.77 -26.57 -25.59
CA PRO A 201 6.28 -25.22 -25.33
C PRO A 201 7.26 -25.18 -24.15
N TYR A 202 7.10 -26.06 -23.16
CA TYR A 202 8.01 -26.15 -22.00
C TYR A 202 9.42 -26.65 -22.35
N HIS A 203 9.57 -27.37 -23.46
CA HIS A 203 10.88 -27.71 -23.99
C HIS A 203 11.46 -26.54 -24.78
N ARG A 204 10.66 -25.96 -25.71
CA ARG A 204 11.10 -24.87 -26.60
C ARG A 204 11.44 -23.57 -25.87
N HIS A 205 10.68 -23.23 -24.84
CA HIS A 205 10.80 -22.00 -24.06
C HIS A 205 11.27 -22.25 -22.62
N GLY A 206 12.03 -23.33 -22.39
CA GLY A 206 12.42 -23.77 -21.04
C GLY A 206 13.10 -22.69 -20.21
N ASN A 207 14.02 -21.91 -20.80
CA ASN A 207 14.72 -20.83 -20.09
C ASN A 207 13.79 -19.66 -19.73
N LEU A 208 12.91 -19.26 -20.66
CA LEU A 208 11.92 -18.21 -20.43
C LEU A 208 10.96 -18.61 -19.29
N PHE A 209 10.42 -19.83 -19.34
CA PHE A 209 9.55 -20.34 -18.28
C PHE A 209 10.24 -20.48 -16.94
N ALA A 210 11.53 -20.85 -16.91
CA ALA A 210 12.29 -20.86 -15.68
C ALA A 210 12.33 -19.46 -15.04
N ARG A 211 12.58 -18.41 -15.82
CA ARG A 211 12.60 -17.02 -15.35
C ARG A 211 11.21 -16.52 -14.92
N ILE A 212 10.16 -16.88 -15.67
CA ILE A 212 8.77 -16.56 -15.30
C ILE A 212 8.37 -17.27 -14.01
N GLU A 213 8.70 -18.55 -13.83
CA GLU A 213 8.42 -19.30 -12.60
C GLU A 213 9.11 -18.68 -11.38
N LEU A 214 10.35 -18.20 -11.52
CA LEU A 214 11.06 -17.48 -10.45
C LEU A 214 10.41 -16.14 -10.11
N LEU A 215 9.96 -15.39 -11.12
CA LEU A 215 9.23 -14.13 -10.92
C LEU A 215 7.86 -14.37 -10.28
N ASP A 216 7.11 -15.35 -10.77
CA ASP A 216 5.83 -15.74 -10.19
C ASP A 216 6.04 -16.15 -8.73
N ALA A 217 7.03 -16.98 -8.43
CA ALA A 217 7.40 -17.33 -7.05
C ALA A 217 7.68 -16.10 -6.18
N LEU A 218 8.41 -15.11 -6.69
CA LEU A 218 8.71 -13.86 -5.98
C LEU A 218 7.43 -13.10 -5.63
N ILE A 219 6.49 -12.99 -6.59
CA ILE A 219 5.20 -12.35 -6.36
C ILE A 219 4.37 -13.11 -5.33
N ASN A 220 4.30 -14.44 -5.40
CA ASN A 220 3.58 -15.25 -4.42
C ASN A 220 4.16 -15.10 -3.00
N PHE A 221 5.50 -15.05 -2.88
CA PHE A 221 6.14 -14.80 -1.59
C PHE A 221 5.82 -13.40 -1.06
N ALA A 222 5.98 -12.36 -1.88
CA ALA A 222 5.67 -10.98 -1.49
C ALA A 222 4.20 -10.84 -1.05
N TYR A 223 3.27 -11.42 -1.81
CA TYR A 223 1.85 -11.42 -1.49
C TYR A 223 1.54 -12.17 -0.19
N SER A 224 2.16 -13.35 0.02
CA SER A 224 1.98 -14.11 1.26
C SER A 224 2.44 -13.30 2.49
N ILE A 225 3.60 -12.64 2.41
CA ILE A 225 4.13 -11.82 3.51
C ILE A 225 3.21 -10.62 3.76
N TRP A 226 2.72 -9.97 2.69
CA TRP A 226 1.78 -8.86 2.79
C TRP A 226 0.48 -9.26 3.50
N ILE A 227 -0.16 -10.36 3.09
CA ILE A 227 -1.39 -10.85 3.73
C ILE A 227 -1.17 -11.14 5.22
N ASN A 228 -0.04 -11.75 5.58
CA ASN A 228 0.28 -12.01 6.98
C ASN A 228 0.47 -10.72 7.79
N GLY A 229 1.07 -9.69 7.17
CA GLY A 229 1.23 -8.36 7.75
C GLY A 229 -0.09 -7.61 7.95
N TYR A 230 -1.09 -7.84 7.09
CA TYR A 230 -2.42 -7.23 7.20
C TYR A 230 -3.13 -7.59 8.52
N ARG A 231 -2.79 -8.73 9.14
CA ARG A 231 -3.29 -9.13 10.48
C ARG A 231 -2.69 -8.33 11.64
N GLY A 232 -1.93 -7.25 11.38
CA GLY A 232 -1.23 -6.47 12.40
C GLY A 232 0.02 -7.14 12.97
N LYS A 233 0.46 -8.27 12.41
CA LYS A 233 1.76 -8.89 12.74
C LYS A 233 2.88 -8.07 12.09
N ARG A 234 3.41 -7.10 12.83
CA ARG A 234 4.07 -5.93 12.24
C ARG A 234 5.31 -6.17 11.38
N ASN A 235 6.06 -7.28 11.45
CA ASN A 235 7.39 -7.31 10.79
C ASN A 235 7.96 -8.67 10.33
N ALA A 236 7.24 -9.79 10.50
CA ALA A 236 7.85 -11.10 10.25
C ALA A 236 7.82 -11.47 8.76
N GLY A 237 8.91 -11.20 8.04
CA GLY A 237 9.18 -11.86 6.75
C GLY A 237 9.83 -11.00 5.65
N TRP A 238 9.72 -9.67 5.70
CA TRP A 238 10.26 -8.84 4.60
C TRP A 238 11.77 -8.97 4.42
N GLU A 239 12.53 -9.17 5.49
CA GLU A 239 13.97 -9.38 5.39
C GLU A 239 14.34 -10.76 4.80
N SER A 240 13.47 -11.78 4.97
CA SER A 240 13.77 -13.14 4.53
C SER A 240 13.66 -13.34 3.02
N ILE A 241 12.87 -12.50 2.33
CA ILE A 241 12.74 -12.56 0.87
C ILE A 241 13.94 -11.96 0.13
N GLY A 242 14.76 -11.12 0.79
CA GLY A 242 15.79 -10.30 0.15
C GLY A 242 16.84 -11.11 -0.65
N GLY A 243 17.25 -12.26 -0.12
CA GLY A 243 18.17 -13.15 -0.84
C GLY A 243 17.57 -13.74 -2.12
N PHE A 244 16.29 -14.13 -2.07
CA PHE A 244 15.59 -14.66 -3.23
C PHE A 244 15.23 -13.57 -4.26
N LEU A 245 14.89 -12.36 -3.80
CA LEU A 245 14.70 -11.20 -4.67
C LEU A 245 15.98 -10.88 -5.43
N THR A 246 17.12 -10.79 -4.75
CA THR A 246 18.42 -10.51 -5.37
C THR A 246 18.78 -11.57 -6.41
N TRP A 247 18.55 -12.85 -6.09
CA TRP A 247 18.74 -13.96 -7.03
C TRP A 247 17.87 -13.82 -8.27
N THR A 248 16.57 -13.61 -8.08
CA THR A 248 15.60 -13.46 -9.17
C THR A 248 15.96 -12.29 -10.07
N LYS A 249 16.22 -11.11 -9.47
CA LYS A 249 16.71 -9.93 -10.19
C LYS A 249 17.95 -10.23 -11.04
N GLY A 250 18.95 -10.88 -10.46
CA GLY A 250 20.16 -11.27 -11.18
C GLY A 250 19.87 -12.15 -12.40
N LYS A 251 18.91 -13.08 -12.32
CA LYS A 251 18.52 -13.92 -13.48
C LYS A 251 17.88 -13.14 -14.61
N TRP A 252 17.22 -12.02 -14.32
CA TRP A 252 16.62 -11.16 -15.33
C TRP A 252 17.63 -10.17 -15.92
N GLU A 253 18.54 -9.62 -15.11
CA GLU A 253 19.59 -8.70 -15.58
C GLU A 253 20.56 -9.37 -16.56
N HIS A 254 20.98 -10.62 -16.31
CA HIS A 254 21.99 -11.28 -17.14
C HIS A 254 21.52 -11.67 -18.54
N ASN A 255 20.22 -11.74 -18.80
CA ASN A 255 19.71 -12.25 -20.07
C ASN A 255 19.79 -11.24 -21.23
N ASN A 256 20.14 -9.96 -20.96
CA ASN A 256 20.26 -8.89 -21.97
C ASN A 256 19.13 -8.90 -23.02
N SER A 257 17.90 -9.20 -22.59
CA SER A 257 16.77 -9.39 -23.51
C SER A 257 16.49 -8.09 -24.26
N THR A 258 16.31 -8.18 -25.58
CA THR A 258 15.89 -7.06 -26.42
C THR A 258 14.38 -6.86 -26.39
N ASP A 259 13.61 -7.84 -25.91
CA ASP A 259 12.15 -7.76 -25.80
C ASP A 259 11.74 -6.78 -24.68
N GLU A 260 11.01 -5.73 -25.05
CA GLU A 260 10.48 -4.73 -24.13
C GLU A 260 9.56 -5.35 -23.07
N ARG A 261 8.86 -6.44 -23.39
CA ARG A 261 8.01 -7.19 -22.44
C ARG A 261 8.82 -7.83 -21.32
N GLU A 262 9.95 -8.44 -21.68
CA GLU A 262 10.85 -9.03 -20.70
C GLU A 262 11.54 -7.96 -19.85
N LYS A 263 11.90 -6.82 -20.44
CA LYS A 263 12.40 -5.67 -19.67
C LYS A 263 11.35 -5.15 -18.69
N ALA A 264 10.08 -5.10 -19.07
CA ALA A 264 8.99 -4.71 -18.17
C ALA A 264 8.92 -5.59 -16.92
N PHE A 265 9.23 -6.90 -17.02
CA PHE A 265 9.35 -7.77 -15.85
C PHE A 265 10.55 -7.45 -14.96
N LEU A 266 11.68 -7.03 -15.53
CA LEU A 266 12.78 -6.50 -14.72
C LEU A 266 12.34 -5.23 -13.97
N GLY A 267 11.61 -4.33 -14.64
CA GLY A 267 10.97 -3.17 -14.01
C GLY A 267 10.04 -3.57 -12.86
N LEU A 268 9.20 -4.60 -13.07
CA LEU A 268 8.33 -5.15 -12.04
C LEU A 268 9.11 -5.68 -10.82
N ILE A 269 10.24 -6.38 -11.02
CA ILE A 269 11.08 -6.86 -9.91
C ILE A 269 11.62 -5.69 -9.09
N PHE A 270 12.09 -4.64 -9.76
CA PHE A 270 12.52 -3.41 -9.10
C PHE A 270 11.36 -2.71 -8.39
N MET A 271 10.16 -2.73 -8.95
CA MET A 271 8.96 -2.19 -8.30
C MET A 271 8.63 -2.96 -7.02
N VAL A 272 8.64 -4.30 -7.06
CA VAL A 272 8.46 -5.16 -5.87
C VAL A 272 9.49 -4.83 -4.81
N GLU A 273 10.77 -4.70 -5.19
CA GLU A 273 11.85 -4.30 -4.28
C GLU A 273 11.60 -2.93 -3.64
N ALA A 274 11.21 -1.95 -4.45
CA ALA A 274 10.93 -0.59 -3.97
C ALA A 274 9.78 -0.56 -2.96
N PHE A 275 8.69 -1.28 -3.22
CA PHE A 275 7.53 -1.36 -2.31
C PHE A 275 7.83 -2.18 -1.06
N ILE A 276 8.69 -3.21 -1.12
CA ILE A 276 9.17 -3.90 0.08
C ILE A 276 9.94 -2.92 0.98
N TYR A 277 10.87 -2.16 0.43
CA TYR A 277 11.62 -1.17 1.21
C TYR A 277 10.74 -0.01 1.70
N GLY A 278 9.76 0.44 0.90
CA GLY A 278 8.75 1.41 1.32
C GLY A 278 7.91 0.93 2.50
N ARG A 279 7.50 -0.35 2.48
CA ARG A 279 6.79 -0.99 3.61
C ARG A 279 7.66 -1.05 4.86
N MET A 280 8.92 -1.49 4.72
CA MET A 280 9.87 -1.54 5.84
C MET A 280 10.13 -0.15 6.43
N PHE A 281 10.24 0.86 5.57
CA PHE A 281 10.35 2.26 5.99
C PHE A 281 9.14 2.69 6.81
N ALA A 282 7.92 2.57 6.29
CA ALA A 282 6.71 3.05 6.98
C ALA A 282 6.48 2.38 8.35
N LEU A 283 6.75 1.08 8.43
CA LEU A 283 6.68 0.32 9.68
C LEU A 283 7.71 0.81 10.70
N GLU A 284 8.93 1.10 10.25
CA GLU A 284 10.00 1.61 11.10
C GLU A 284 9.76 3.07 11.50
N THR A 285 9.24 3.92 10.60
CA THR A 285 8.87 5.31 10.90
C THR A 285 7.87 5.36 12.04
N SER A 286 6.85 4.51 11.99
CA SER A 286 5.83 4.43 13.04
C SER A 286 6.46 4.06 14.39
N ARG A 287 7.39 3.11 14.40
CA ARG A 287 8.12 2.67 15.60
C ARG A 287 9.03 3.77 16.16
N ILE A 288 9.83 4.40 15.31
CA ILE A 288 10.73 5.50 15.67
C ILE A 288 9.93 6.69 16.21
N ASN A 289 8.79 7.00 15.59
CA ASN A 289 7.94 8.11 16.03
C ASN A 289 7.38 7.86 17.43
N SER A 290 6.87 6.65 17.71
CA SER A 290 6.44 6.27 19.06
C SER A 290 7.57 6.41 20.09
N ALA A 291 8.77 5.89 19.78
CA ALA A 291 9.93 6.00 20.66
C ALA A 291 10.38 7.45 20.89
N ASN A 292 10.30 8.31 19.86
CA ASN A 292 10.63 9.73 19.98
C ASN A 292 9.62 10.47 20.86
N ILE A 293 8.32 10.16 20.74
CA ILE A 293 7.27 10.74 21.59
C ILE A 293 7.50 10.36 23.05
N GLU A 294 7.82 9.09 23.33
CA GLU A 294 8.14 8.61 24.68
C GLU A 294 9.37 9.31 25.26
N LEU A 295 10.45 9.43 24.47
CA LEU A 295 11.67 10.13 24.87
C LEU A 295 11.39 11.62 25.14
N HIS A 296 10.62 12.28 24.28
CA HIS A 296 10.26 13.69 24.45
C HIS A 296 9.45 13.90 25.74
N ASN A 297 8.48 13.03 26.02
CA ASN A 297 7.69 13.07 27.25
C ASN A 297 8.55 12.82 28.49
N LYS A 298 9.53 11.92 28.42
CA LYS A 298 10.48 11.66 29.51
C LYS A 298 11.35 12.89 29.79
N LEU A 299 11.96 13.48 28.75
CA LEU A 299 12.78 14.68 28.89
C LEU A 299 11.97 15.87 29.42
N LYS A 300 10.71 16.01 29.00
CA LYS A 300 9.79 17.04 29.52
C LYS A 300 9.51 16.86 31.03
N LYS A 301 9.33 15.62 31.49
CA LYS A 301 9.14 15.32 32.92
C LYS A 301 10.41 15.56 33.74
N GLU A 302 11.57 15.18 33.22
CA GLU A 302 12.87 15.43 33.87
C GLU A 302 13.18 16.92 33.97
N ALA A 303 12.95 17.69 32.90
CA ALA A 303 13.11 19.14 32.92
C ALA A 303 12.17 19.81 33.93
N ALA A 304 10.91 19.37 34.01
CA ALA A 304 9.97 19.85 35.02
C ALA A 304 10.43 19.53 36.45
N ALA A 305 10.93 18.31 36.70
CA ALA A 305 11.46 17.91 38.00
C ALA A 305 12.73 18.68 38.40
N SER A 306 13.65 18.95 37.45
CA SER A 306 14.84 19.77 37.71
C SER A 306 14.49 21.24 37.96
N SER A 307 13.48 21.77 37.29
CA SER A 307 13.00 23.14 37.51
C SER A 307 12.27 23.33 38.85
N ALA A 308 11.79 22.24 39.47
CA ALA A 308 11.14 22.30 40.77
C ALA A 308 12.13 22.60 41.92
N GLY A 309 13.44 22.48 41.69
CA GLY A 309 14.49 22.77 42.66
C GLY A 309 14.43 21.90 43.94
N PRO A 310 15.54 21.76 44.68
CA PRO A 310 15.41 21.35 46.08
C PRO A 310 14.69 22.50 46.79
N GLN A 311 13.41 22.32 47.12
CA GLN A 311 12.81 23.12 48.18
C GLN A 311 13.74 22.96 49.39
N LEU A 312 14.54 24.00 49.66
CA LEU A 312 15.26 24.14 50.91
C LEU A 312 14.22 23.90 52.00
N ALA A 313 14.40 22.82 52.75
CA ALA A 313 13.68 22.55 53.97
C ALA A 313 14.02 23.69 54.97
N SER A 314 13.34 24.83 54.82
CA SER A 314 13.44 25.98 55.71
C SER A 314 12.11 26.18 56.42
N THR A 315 11.74 25.22 57.25
CA THR A 315 10.98 25.49 58.48
C THR A 315 11.43 24.48 59.54
N PRO A 316 11.91 24.93 60.72
CA PRO A 316 12.28 24.04 61.81
C PRO A 316 11.07 23.24 62.29
N ALA A 317 11.29 21.98 62.64
CA ALA A 317 10.33 21.15 63.33
C ALA A 317 9.98 21.78 64.70
N MET A 318 8.83 22.44 64.81
CA MET A 318 8.22 22.70 66.11
C MET A 318 7.31 21.53 66.49
N LEU A 319 7.71 20.85 67.56
CA LEU A 319 7.00 20.04 68.54
C LEU A 319 5.71 19.28 68.11
N PRO A 320 5.62 17.95 68.37
CA PRO A 320 4.37 17.22 68.31
C PRO A 320 3.49 17.52 69.54
N SER A 321 2.26 17.99 69.34
CA SER A 321 1.23 17.98 70.39
C SER A 321 0.40 16.69 70.33
N PRO A 322 -0.01 16.11 71.48
CA PRO A 322 -0.61 14.79 71.54
C PRO A 322 -2.13 14.78 71.29
N VAL A 323 -2.55 13.75 70.55
CA VAL A 323 -3.78 12.95 70.60
C VAL A 323 -5.08 13.59 71.14
N THR A 324 -6.15 13.57 70.33
CA THR A 324 -7.45 12.99 70.74
C THR A 324 -8.28 12.49 69.54
N ASN A 325 -8.41 11.16 69.52
CA ASN A 325 -9.46 10.29 68.99
C ASN A 325 -10.77 10.93 68.46
N SER A 326 -11.19 10.52 67.26
CA SER A 326 -12.49 9.86 67.10
C SER A 326 -12.57 9.02 65.83
N ALA A 327 -13.13 7.84 66.04
CA ALA A 327 -13.25 6.72 65.14
C ALA A 327 -14.58 6.76 64.35
N ASN A 328 -14.72 5.77 63.46
CA ASN A 328 -15.93 5.35 62.72
C ASN A 328 -16.32 6.23 61.52
N SER A 329 -16.58 5.71 60.31
CA SER A 329 -17.04 4.38 59.90
C SER A 329 -16.62 4.03 58.47
N THR A 330 -16.30 2.76 58.26
CA THR A 330 -16.20 2.06 56.97
C THR A 330 -17.60 1.60 56.47
N PRO A 331 -17.72 1.11 55.22
CA PRO A 331 -18.91 1.17 54.38
C PRO A 331 -19.71 -0.14 54.27
N THR A 332 -20.95 -0.05 53.75
CA THR A 332 -21.68 -1.18 53.16
C THR A 332 -22.50 -0.76 51.92
N ASN A 333 -22.16 -1.39 50.80
CA ASN A 333 -23.02 -1.69 49.63
C ASN A 333 -24.08 -2.76 50.07
N PRO A 334 -24.98 -3.35 49.25
CA PRO A 334 -25.53 -3.06 47.90
C PRO A 334 -27.09 -3.15 47.85
N SER A 335 -27.75 -2.91 46.70
CA SER A 335 -28.85 -3.77 46.16
C SER A 335 -29.55 -3.19 44.91
N ARG A 336 -29.74 -4.11 43.94
CA ARG A 336 -30.57 -4.05 42.72
C ARG A 336 -32.05 -4.32 43.03
N GLN A 337 -32.97 -3.86 42.17
CA GLN A 337 -34.10 -4.57 41.53
C GLN A 337 -35.16 -3.55 41.08
N ASP A 338 -35.41 -3.37 39.78
CA ASP A 338 -36.36 -4.11 38.93
C ASP A 338 -37.84 -3.93 39.30
N GLY A 339 -38.63 -3.35 38.39
CA GLY A 339 -40.09 -3.36 38.44
C GLY A 339 -40.78 -2.31 37.55
N THR A 340 -41.22 -2.73 36.36
CA THR A 340 -42.34 -2.13 35.57
C THR A 340 -43.34 -3.27 35.31
N PRO A 341 -44.62 -3.08 34.87
CA PRO A 341 -45.51 -1.91 34.74
C PRO A 341 -46.94 -2.24 35.36
N PRO A 342 -48.12 -1.61 35.04
CA PRO A 342 -48.74 -1.47 33.69
C PRO A 342 -49.53 -0.16 33.39
N SER A 343 -49.87 -0.04 32.09
CA SER A 343 -50.85 0.81 31.35
C SER A 343 -52.13 1.19 32.10
N GLY A 344 -52.91 2.26 31.82
CA GLY A 344 -53.01 3.29 30.78
C GLY A 344 -54.36 4.04 30.97
N VAL A 345 -54.66 5.05 30.14
CA VAL A 345 -56.00 5.62 29.74
C VAL A 345 -55.99 7.17 29.62
N ASN A 346 -56.03 7.61 28.35
CA ASN A 346 -56.78 8.71 27.68
C ASN A 346 -56.92 10.16 28.24
N GLY A 347 -56.22 11.10 27.59
CA GLY A 347 -56.71 12.34 26.92
C GLY A 347 -57.31 13.52 27.74
N PRO A 348 -57.64 14.68 27.10
CA PRO A 348 -56.91 15.48 26.11
C PRO A 348 -56.50 16.87 26.68
N SER A 349 -55.39 17.47 26.20
CA SER A 349 -54.97 18.82 26.60
C SER A 349 -55.20 19.85 25.49
N ALA A 350 -56.02 20.85 25.81
CA ALA A 350 -56.18 22.08 25.08
C ALA A 350 -55.29 23.18 25.69
N THR A 351 -54.70 23.99 24.80
CA THR A 351 -54.32 25.40 24.95
C THR A 351 -53.78 25.89 26.30
N SER A 352 -52.50 26.25 26.33
CA SER A 352 -52.11 27.56 26.89
C SER A 352 -50.79 28.05 26.32
N ARG A 353 -50.84 29.27 25.80
CA ARG A 353 -49.71 30.11 25.42
C ARG A 353 -48.89 30.41 26.68
N ASN A 354 -47.57 30.25 26.61
CA ASN A 354 -46.70 31.07 27.44
C ASN A 354 -45.44 31.43 26.67
N ALA A 355 -45.32 32.73 26.40
CA ALA A 355 -44.15 33.35 25.80
C ALA A 355 -42.98 33.28 26.79
N GLN A 356 -41.85 32.73 26.35
CA GLN A 356 -40.58 32.86 27.06
C GLN A 356 -39.80 34.07 26.54
N PRO A 357 -39.12 34.82 27.42
CA PRO A 357 -38.32 35.97 27.04
C PRO A 357 -37.00 35.54 26.38
N VAL A 358 -36.61 36.30 25.37
CA VAL A 358 -35.38 36.14 24.59
C VAL A 358 -34.18 36.40 25.51
N SER A 359 -33.44 35.34 25.85
CA SER A 359 -32.19 35.47 26.59
C SER A 359 -31.10 36.01 25.67
N ALA A 360 -30.58 37.18 26.02
CA ALA A 360 -29.51 37.86 25.31
C ALA A 360 -28.23 37.00 25.29
N ARG A 361 -27.79 36.66 24.08
CA ARG A 361 -26.52 35.98 23.80
C ARG A 361 -25.35 36.89 24.25
N PRO A 362 -24.46 36.45 25.15
CA PRO A 362 -23.28 37.24 25.48
C PRO A 362 -22.33 37.30 24.26
N PRO A 363 -21.57 38.41 24.10
CA PRO A 363 -20.62 38.57 23.02
C PRO A 363 -19.52 37.50 23.10
N PRO A 364 -18.94 37.09 21.95
CA PRO A 364 -17.86 36.12 21.94
C PRO A 364 -16.65 36.72 22.66
N THR A 365 -16.30 36.14 23.80
CA THR A 365 -15.01 36.36 24.44
C THR A 365 -13.94 35.92 23.44
N THR A 366 -13.24 36.88 22.86
CA THR A 366 -11.95 36.68 22.21
C THR A 366 -11.06 35.99 23.23
N GLN A 367 -10.97 34.67 23.15
CA GLN A 367 -9.87 33.92 23.72
C GLN A 367 -8.62 34.47 23.04
N SER A 368 -7.94 35.39 23.73
CA SER A 368 -6.55 35.69 23.44
C SER A 368 -5.85 34.34 23.45
N GLN A 369 -5.48 33.87 22.26
CA GLN A 369 -4.54 32.78 22.12
C GLN A 369 -3.32 33.22 22.90
N SER A 370 -3.18 32.68 24.11
CA SER A 370 -1.94 32.76 24.85
C SER A 370 -0.94 32.04 23.98
N THR A 371 -0.25 32.80 23.14
CA THR A 371 1.00 32.42 22.50
C THR A 371 1.83 31.87 23.63
N SER A 372 1.87 30.54 23.75
CA SER A 372 2.71 29.88 24.72
C SER A 372 4.12 30.29 24.32
N GLN A 373 4.64 31.32 25.01
CA GLN A 373 6.01 31.76 24.88
C GLN A 373 6.81 30.48 25.06
N ILE A 374 7.45 30.05 23.96
CA ILE A 374 8.41 28.97 23.95
C ILE A 374 9.48 29.46 24.92
N THR A 375 9.38 29.02 26.17
CA THR A 375 10.35 29.34 27.21
C THR A 375 11.68 28.84 26.70
N ASP A 376 12.64 29.77 26.58
CA ASP A 376 13.97 29.51 26.04
C ASP A 376 14.54 28.22 26.64
N LEU A 377 14.64 27.19 25.80
CA LEU A 377 15.32 25.96 26.18
C LEU A 377 16.77 26.32 26.49
N PRO A 378 17.36 25.79 27.57
CA PRO A 378 18.75 26.07 27.92
C PRO A 378 19.67 25.77 26.73
N GLU A 379 20.53 26.75 26.41
CA GLU A 379 21.27 26.91 25.15
C GLU A 379 22.21 25.73 24.81
N THR A 380 22.51 24.86 25.77
CA THR A 380 23.31 23.66 25.56
C THR A 380 22.86 22.52 26.48
N LEU A 381 21.95 21.68 25.99
CA LEU A 381 21.63 20.40 26.61
C LEU A 381 22.48 19.30 25.96
N THR A 382 23.64 18.97 26.55
CA THR A 382 24.49 17.86 26.11
C THR A 382 23.86 16.52 26.50
N HIS A 383 22.94 16.01 25.68
CA HIS A 383 22.36 14.68 25.88
C HIS A 383 23.14 13.63 25.09
N LEU A 384 23.78 12.68 25.80
CA LEU A 384 24.47 11.55 25.18
C LEU A 384 23.48 10.66 24.43
N THR A 385 23.55 10.64 23.10
CA THR A 385 22.70 9.79 22.27
C THR A 385 23.19 8.34 22.31
N PRO A 386 22.34 7.35 22.68
CA PRO A 386 22.74 5.95 22.67
C PRO A 386 23.13 5.47 21.26
N ALA A 387 24.22 4.71 21.13
CA ALA A 387 24.63 4.15 19.83
C ALA A 387 23.51 3.34 19.10
N PRO A 388 22.67 2.54 19.79
CA PRO A 388 21.56 1.84 19.13
C PRO A 388 20.57 2.77 18.41
N TRP A 389 20.35 3.97 18.94
CA TRP A 389 19.47 4.98 18.34
C TRP A 389 20.00 5.47 16.99
N LEU A 390 21.33 5.59 16.85
CA LEU A 390 21.98 5.98 15.59
C LEU A 390 21.90 4.85 14.55
N VAL A 391 22.09 3.60 14.98
CA VAL A 391 21.98 2.43 14.11
C VAL A 391 20.57 2.30 13.54
N GLU A 392 19.55 2.50 14.38
CA GLU A 392 18.14 2.48 13.98
C GLU A 392 17.80 3.55 12.94
N ARG A 393 18.23 4.79 13.14
CA ARG A 393 18.03 5.88 12.17
C ARG A 393 18.81 5.69 10.88
N SER A 394 20.01 5.14 10.96
CA SER A 394 20.81 4.78 9.78
C SER A 394 20.08 3.73 8.95
N ARG A 395 19.54 2.69 9.59
CA ARG A 395 18.71 1.66 8.92
C ARG A 395 17.46 2.25 8.27
N HIS A 396 16.76 3.14 8.96
CA HIS A 396 15.59 3.85 8.44
C HIS A 396 15.91 4.66 7.18
N THR A 397 17.01 5.43 7.20
CA THR A 397 17.49 6.20 6.04
C THR A 397 17.88 5.28 4.88
N GLN A 398 18.48 4.13 5.18
CA GLN A 398 18.83 3.13 4.17
C GLN A 398 17.60 2.59 3.44
N PHE A 399 16.48 2.33 4.13
CA PHE A 399 15.25 1.87 3.48
C PHE A 399 14.70 2.89 2.48
N VAL A 400 14.68 4.19 2.84
CA VAL A 400 14.26 5.26 1.90
C VAL A 400 15.15 5.29 0.68
N HIS A 401 16.47 5.25 0.88
CA HIS A 401 17.44 5.30 -0.20
C HIS A 401 17.28 4.11 -1.16
N LEU A 402 17.12 2.89 -0.61
CA LEU A 402 16.93 1.69 -1.41
C LEU A 402 15.58 1.71 -2.14
N ALA A 403 14.51 2.12 -1.48
CA ALA A 403 13.19 2.26 -2.12
C ALA A 403 13.24 3.24 -3.30
N HIS A 404 13.86 4.41 -3.12
CA HIS A 404 14.03 5.40 -4.17
C HIS A 404 14.87 4.86 -5.34
N LYS A 405 16.03 4.25 -5.06
CA LYS A 405 16.90 3.69 -6.09
C LYS A 405 16.20 2.61 -6.90
N SER A 406 15.50 1.68 -6.24
CA SER A 406 14.76 0.62 -6.92
C SER A 406 13.57 1.18 -7.70
N MET A 407 12.88 2.21 -7.21
CA MET A 407 11.78 2.84 -7.97
C MET A 407 12.28 3.54 -9.24
N LEU A 408 13.41 4.24 -9.17
CA LEU A 408 14.03 4.84 -10.37
C LEU A 408 14.39 3.77 -11.40
N ALA A 409 14.99 2.65 -10.97
CA ALA A 409 15.30 1.54 -11.85
C ALA A 409 14.02 0.91 -12.44
N SER A 410 12.95 0.77 -11.65
CA SER A 410 11.65 0.28 -12.12
C SER A 410 11.08 1.14 -13.24
N GLN A 411 11.07 2.46 -13.06
CA GLN A 411 10.48 3.41 -14.00
C GLN A 411 11.20 3.47 -15.35
N GLN A 412 12.45 2.99 -15.44
CA GLN A 412 13.16 2.86 -16.71
C GLN A 412 12.57 1.77 -17.61
N TYR A 413 11.99 0.72 -17.02
CA TYR A 413 11.55 -0.46 -17.76
C TYR A 413 10.04 -0.71 -17.71
N LEU A 414 9.36 -0.20 -16.68
CA LEU A 414 7.94 -0.40 -16.45
C LEU A 414 7.23 0.96 -16.35
N THR A 415 6.64 1.39 -17.46
CA THR A 415 5.93 2.66 -17.59
C THR A 415 4.52 2.44 -18.13
N LEU A 416 3.62 3.41 -17.95
CA LEU A 416 2.25 3.32 -18.51
C LEU A 416 2.24 3.12 -20.03
N PRO A 417 3.09 3.81 -20.85
CA PRO A 417 3.17 3.52 -22.28
C PRO A 417 3.60 2.08 -22.60
N ILE A 418 4.58 1.53 -21.86
CA ILE A 418 5.00 0.13 -22.02
C ILE A 418 3.84 -0.81 -21.68
N MET A 419 3.11 -0.55 -20.59
CA MET A 419 1.93 -1.32 -20.21
C MET A 419 0.83 -1.26 -21.28
N ALA A 420 0.49 -0.07 -21.77
CA ALA A 420 -0.54 0.09 -22.81
C ALA A 420 -0.19 -0.64 -24.11
N LYS A 421 1.10 -0.62 -24.50
CA LYS A 421 1.59 -1.25 -25.73
C LYS A 421 1.67 -2.77 -25.62
N HIS A 422 2.14 -3.29 -24.50
CA HIS A 422 2.58 -4.70 -24.38
C HIS A 422 1.73 -5.55 -23.44
N PHE A 423 0.99 -4.92 -22.54
CA PHE A 423 0.07 -5.55 -21.61
C PHE A 423 -1.30 -4.84 -21.66
N PRO A 424 -1.90 -4.67 -22.85
CA PRO A 424 -3.11 -3.86 -23.02
C PRO A 424 -4.29 -4.31 -22.16
N ARG A 425 -4.43 -5.62 -21.88
CA ARG A 425 -5.51 -6.12 -21.01
C ARG A 425 -5.24 -5.72 -19.57
N THR A 426 -4.02 -5.93 -19.07
CA THR A 426 -3.63 -5.51 -17.72
C THR A 426 -3.73 -4.00 -17.56
N PHE A 427 -3.29 -3.24 -18.57
CA PHE A 427 -3.39 -1.78 -18.60
C PHE A 427 -4.84 -1.30 -18.55
N ALA A 428 -5.74 -1.86 -19.38
CA ALA A 428 -7.15 -1.48 -19.37
C ALA A 428 -7.82 -1.77 -18.01
N ARG A 429 -7.50 -2.91 -17.38
CA ARG A 429 -7.99 -3.25 -16.04
C ARG A 429 -7.58 -2.23 -14.97
N MET A 430 -6.41 -1.60 -15.13
CA MET A 430 -5.92 -0.56 -14.21
C MET A 430 -6.54 0.82 -14.51
N MET A 431 -6.62 1.20 -15.78
CA MET A 431 -7.10 2.53 -16.18
C MET A 431 -8.60 2.73 -15.98
N TYR A 432 -9.39 1.66 -16.13
CA TYR A 432 -10.86 1.69 -16.01
C TYR A 432 -11.36 1.16 -14.67
N SER A 433 -10.46 1.10 -13.68
CA SER A 433 -10.76 0.64 -12.33
C SER A 433 -11.53 1.68 -11.52
N THR A 434 -12.45 1.20 -10.70
CA THR A 434 -13.14 1.97 -9.67
C THR A 434 -12.54 1.76 -8.27
N LEU A 435 -11.51 0.92 -8.17
CA LEU A 435 -10.79 0.66 -6.94
C LEU A 435 -9.90 1.85 -6.60
N SER A 436 -9.75 2.12 -5.31
CA SER A 436 -8.87 3.15 -4.77
C SER A 436 -7.57 2.54 -4.24
N ALA A 437 -6.58 3.39 -3.93
CA ALA A 437 -5.33 2.94 -3.33
C ALA A 437 -5.53 2.15 -2.03
N THR A 438 -6.62 2.40 -1.28
CA THR A 438 -6.94 1.72 -0.01
C THR A 438 -7.67 0.39 -0.19
N ASP A 439 -8.10 0.04 -1.40
CA ASP A 439 -8.88 -1.16 -1.69
C ASP A 439 -7.99 -2.40 -2.01
N GLU A 440 -6.75 -2.47 -1.50
CA GLU A 440 -5.76 -3.51 -1.84
C GLU A 440 -6.20 -4.95 -1.59
N ILE A 441 -7.17 -5.13 -0.72
CA ILE A 441 -7.69 -6.45 -0.32
C ILE A 441 -8.80 -6.96 -1.22
N GLU A 442 -9.37 -6.07 -2.05
CA GLU A 442 -10.53 -6.36 -2.88
C GLU A 442 -10.22 -7.31 -4.05
N PRO A 443 -9.10 -7.15 -4.79
CA PRO A 443 -8.83 -8.02 -5.94
C PRO A 443 -8.47 -9.43 -5.50
N ASP A 444 -9.01 -10.40 -6.23
CA ASP A 444 -8.40 -11.73 -6.24
C ASP A 444 -7.12 -11.70 -7.07
N VAL A 445 -6.02 -12.16 -6.50
CA VAL A 445 -4.77 -12.34 -7.25
C VAL A 445 -4.96 -13.30 -8.43
N GLU A 446 -5.89 -14.26 -8.32
CA GLU A 446 -6.13 -15.21 -9.41
C GLU A 446 -7.16 -14.74 -10.43
N ASP A 447 -7.87 -13.63 -10.19
CA ASP A 447 -8.88 -13.11 -11.10
C ASP A 447 -8.23 -12.46 -12.34
N GLU A 448 -8.56 -12.99 -13.51
CA GLU A 448 -8.05 -12.54 -14.80
C GLU A 448 -8.87 -11.40 -15.42
N GLU A 449 -10.06 -11.15 -14.90
CA GLU A 449 -11.06 -10.25 -15.51
C GLU A 449 -11.40 -9.07 -14.59
N GLY A 450 -11.22 -9.24 -13.29
CA GLY A 450 -11.51 -8.21 -12.29
C GLY A 450 -10.72 -6.93 -12.46
N GLU A 451 -11.19 -5.88 -11.80
CA GLU A 451 -10.51 -4.60 -11.69
C GLU A 451 -9.11 -4.75 -11.05
N LEU A 452 -8.17 -3.91 -11.50
CA LEU A 452 -6.83 -3.76 -10.92
C LEU A 452 -6.59 -2.29 -10.61
N PHE A 453 -5.66 -1.95 -9.74
CA PHE A 453 -5.29 -0.57 -9.51
C PHE A 453 -3.79 -0.39 -9.76
N TRP A 454 -3.43 0.74 -10.38
CA TRP A 454 -2.02 1.07 -10.59
C TRP A 454 -1.37 1.39 -9.24
N PRO A 455 -0.27 0.73 -8.86
CA PRO A 455 0.36 0.97 -7.56
C PRO A 455 0.65 2.45 -7.32
N GLY A 456 0.18 2.98 -6.19
CA GLY A 456 0.27 4.39 -5.84
C GLY A 456 1.65 4.81 -5.33
N GLN A 457 1.68 5.79 -4.43
CA GLN A 457 2.93 6.27 -3.84
C GLN A 457 3.44 5.30 -2.77
N LEU A 458 4.69 4.84 -2.92
CA LEU A 458 5.33 3.92 -1.96
C LEU A 458 5.53 4.50 -0.54
N ILE A 459 5.42 5.82 -0.39
CA ILE A 459 5.76 6.54 0.86
C ILE A 459 4.85 6.17 2.04
N THR A 460 3.63 5.74 1.76
CA THR A 460 2.69 5.28 2.78
C THR A 460 3.04 3.88 3.30
N GLY A 461 3.92 3.16 2.59
CA GLY A 461 4.15 1.73 2.81
C GLY A 461 2.98 0.86 2.36
N GLU A 462 1.95 1.42 1.73
CA GLU A 462 0.86 0.68 1.10
C GLU A 462 1.17 0.46 -0.39
N GLY A 463 0.44 -0.42 -1.04
CA GLY A 463 0.43 -0.65 -2.49
C GLY A 463 1.11 -1.94 -2.95
N ILE A 464 1.79 -2.67 -2.05
CA ILE A 464 2.45 -3.93 -2.43
C ILE A 464 1.44 -5.00 -2.87
N GLY A 465 0.20 -4.98 -2.36
CA GLY A 465 -0.88 -5.86 -2.84
C GLY A 465 -1.22 -5.58 -4.31
N TRP A 466 -1.27 -4.30 -4.68
CA TRP A 466 -1.45 -3.87 -6.08
C TRP A 466 -0.30 -4.30 -6.98
N VAL A 467 0.94 -4.17 -6.51
CA VAL A 467 2.11 -4.62 -7.29
C VAL A 467 2.04 -6.13 -7.56
N CYS A 468 1.61 -6.92 -6.57
CA CYS A 468 1.49 -8.38 -6.71
C CYS A 468 0.38 -8.77 -7.69
N THR A 469 -0.80 -8.16 -7.58
CA THR A 469 -1.95 -8.43 -8.48
C THR A 469 -1.65 -7.99 -9.91
N MET A 470 -1.05 -6.81 -10.10
CA MET A 470 -0.56 -6.34 -11.39
C MET A 470 0.47 -7.30 -11.98
N GLY A 471 1.46 -7.72 -11.18
CA GLY A 471 2.51 -8.64 -11.64
C GLY A 471 1.95 -9.99 -12.10
N LYS A 472 0.97 -10.53 -11.39
CA LYS A 472 0.27 -11.76 -11.77
C LYS A 472 -0.51 -11.61 -13.07
N ALA A 473 -1.21 -10.49 -13.25
CA ALA A 473 -1.90 -10.18 -14.49
C ALA A 473 -0.93 -10.05 -15.68
N MET A 474 0.21 -9.36 -15.49
CA MET A 474 1.27 -9.23 -16.50
C MET A 474 1.82 -10.60 -16.91
N ILE A 475 2.11 -11.48 -15.94
CA ILE A 475 2.60 -12.84 -16.23
C ILE A 475 1.58 -13.58 -17.06
N LYS A 476 0.32 -13.65 -16.61
CA LYS A 476 -0.75 -14.39 -17.31
C LYS A 476 -0.96 -13.89 -18.74
N GLU A 477 -0.97 -12.58 -18.94
CA GLU A 477 -1.14 -11.97 -20.26
C GLU A 477 0.05 -12.27 -21.20
N PHE A 478 1.27 -12.06 -20.72
CA PHE A 478 2.49 -12.32 -21.50
C PHE A 478 2.66 -13.80 -21.84
N SER A 479 2.36 -14.67 -20.89
CA SER A 479 2.72 -16.09 -20.95
C SER A 479 1.69 -16.94 -21.68
N ARG A 480 0.47 -16.42 -21.87
CA ARG A 480 -0.65 -17.13 -22.54
C ARG A 480 -0.28 -17.62 -23.95
N PRO A 481 0.34 -16.83 -24.85
CA PRO A 481 0.73 -17.30 -26.18
C PRO A 481 1.80 -18.39 -26.15
N PHE A 482 2.60 -18.46 -25.09
CA PHE A 482 3.63 -19.47 -24.92
C PHE A 482 3.10 -20.77 -24.29
N GLY A 483 1.88 -20.76 -23.74
CA GLY A 483 1.30 -21.94 -23.08
C GLY A 483 1.85 -22.20 -21.68
N TYR A 484 2.28 -21.17 -20.96
CA TYR A 484 2.63 -21.28 -19.54
C TYR A 484 1.40 -21.66 -18.71
N ARG A 485 1.57 -22.62 -17.79
CA ARG A 485 0.49 -23.20 -16.98
C ARG A 485 0.55 -22.80 -15.50
N GLY A 486 1.45 -21.89 -15.11
CA GLY A 486 1.56 -21.48 -13.71
C GLY A 486 1.88 -22.66 -12.79
N ILE A 487 1.13 -22.74 -11.68
CA ILE A 487 1.28 -23.80 -10.67
C ILE A 487 1.04 -25.20 -11.22
N ASP A 488 0.19 -25.35 -12.24
CA ASP A 488 -0.14 -26.66 -12.84
C ASP A 488 1.00 -27.21 -13.72
N GLY A 489 1.95 -26.35 -14.09
CA GLY A 489 3.12 -26.70 -14.91
C GLY A 489 4.41 -26.93 -14.13
N VAL A 490 4.37 -26.89 -12.79
CA VAL A 490 5.58 -26.98 -11.95
C VAL A 490 6.20 -28.36 -11.95
N ILE A 491 7.53 -28.39 -11.89
CA ILE A 491 8.27 -29.63 -11.63
C ILE A 491 8.13 -29.95 -10.14
N PRO A 492 7.54 -31.10 -9.76
CA PRO A 492 7.32 -31.43 -8.37
C PRO A 492 8.66 -31.68 -7.67
N LYS A 493 8.78 -31.20 -6.43
CA LYS A 493 9.92 -31.52 -5.59
C LYS A 493 9.92 -33.01 -5.29
N PRO A 494 11.04 -33.75 -5.48
CA PRO A 494 11.14 -35.14 -5.10
C PRO A 494 10.73 -35.32 -3.64
N ALA A 495 9.86 -36.30 -3.38
CA ALA A 495 9.51 -36.65 -2.01
C ALA A 495 10.81 -36.96 -1.25
N GLN A 496 11.03 -36.26 -0.13
CA GLN A 496 12.10 -36.66 0.78
C GLN A 496 11.74 -38.05 1.25
N ARG A 497 12.51 -39.07 0.82
CA ARG A 497 12.38 -40.41 1.40
C ARG A 497 12.58 -40.22 2.90
N ALA A 498 11.55 -40.52 3.69
CA ALA A 498 11.67 -40.56 5.13
C ALA A 498 12.81 -41.54 5.43
N GLN A 499 13.92 -41.01 5.93
CA GLN A 499 15.07 -41.80 6.36
C GLN A 499 14.82 -42.30 7.76
#